data_AF-A8WT93-F1
#
_entry.id   AF-A8WT93-F1
#
_cell.length_a   1.000
_cell.length_b   1.000
_cell.length_c   1.000
_cell.angle_alpha   90.00
_cell.angle_beta   90.00
_cell.angle_gamma   90.00
#
_symmetry.space_group_name_H-M   'P 1'
#
loop_
_entity.id
_entity.type
_entity.pdbx_description
1 polymer ?
#
loop_
_entity_poly.entity_id
_entity_poly.type
_entity_poly.pdbx_seq_one_letter_code
_entity_poly.pdbx_strand_id
1 'polypeptide(L)'
;MTLAMEISQILYLTNVTTETSYKKEFTLIVHDSKESHVLLSSYNPILFIERFQSLVSSLTLIPNLDNTMGLLSIVQAQKMNIQPTAQVYYFTNQAVKNVQNISRHWDIIGRHMEVNFFTIADGVTTEIFALQKQLELVQKMSNGRLIPLGKTENTLYPLFADMMGVTTLTTDNEQYNCHDAPLEINGYLEDGAEYSVIQVIGTGLKTVSMQDSNESNIFASGVWKLSALVTSGGCQITVRQKTSIGMILGFTSSDNDDIASTQIISQRSLSGLHPIYSLLKTTGEVTPTNLELQIVNRKRYDQPQSYSNSTITPRDANSCTYNFVSESLVVPKNELVTITVSGFDFGKLVLHRIFYYYQHLPADPSVCHGGQVDQFGQCKCPERYTGEYCWDRICQQPAIYSYGMCSCFPGFYGDFCEIELHINDTAVSQVTHIPEETTTCFSQQTFSLLVIIATFCLYFVLI
;
A
#
# COMPACT_ATOMS: atom_id res chain seq x y z
N MET A 1 17.59 -7.16 -17.04
CA MET A 1 18.30 -8.45 -17.02
C MET A 1 18.64 -8.89 -15.58
N THR A 2 19.27 -8.05 -14.75
CA THR A 2 19.65 -8.36 -13.35
C THR A 2 18.53 -8.98 -12.52
N LEU A 3 17.33 -8.37 -12.49
CA LEU A 3 16.21 -8.91 -11.72
C LEU A 3 15.81 -10.33 -12.15
N ALA A 4 15.82 -10.63 -13.45
CA ALA A 4 15.47 -11.97 -13.94
C ALA A 4 16.49 -13.02 -13.50
N MET A 5 17.76 -12.65 -13.40
CA MET A 5 18.81 -13.52 -12.89
C MET A 5 18.68 -13.77 -11.39
N GLU A 6 18.27 -12.75 -10.63
CA GLU A 6 18.22 -12.81 -9.16
C GLU A 6 16.85 -13.15 -8.57
N ILE A 7 15.80 -13.28 -9.40
CA ILE A 7 14.42 -13.49 -8.93
C ILE A 7 14.31 -14.67 -7.97
N SER A 8 15.06 -15.76 -8.21
CA SER A 8 15.07 -16.92 -7.32
C SER A 8 15.55 -16.54 -5.92
N GLN A 9 16.68 -15.84 -5.79
CA GLN A 9 17.21 -15.39 -4.51
C GLN A 9 16.25 -14.42 -3.81
N ILE A 10 15.66 -13.50 -4.56
CA ILE A 10 14.71 -12.51 -4.06
C ILE A 10 13.44 -13.18 -3.52
N LEU A 11 12.90 -14.17 -4.22
CA LEU A 11 11.73 -14.89 -3.72
C LEU A 11 12.05 -15.68 -2.46
N TYR A 12 13.24 -16.27 -2.34
CA TYR A 12 13.63 -17.01 -1.13
C TYR A 12 13.66 -16.13 0.13
N LEU A 13 13.93 -14.82 0.03
CA LEU A 13 13.81 -13.88 1.16
C LEU A 13 12.42 -13.86 1.78
N THR A 14 11.39 -14.21 1.00
CA THR A 14 10.00 -14.15 1.45
C THR A 14 9.58 -15.37 2.28
N ASN A 15 10.46 -16.34 2.54
CA ASN A 15 10.19 -17.60 3.25
C ASN A 15 8.98 -18.34 2.65
N VAL A 16 9.13 -18.73 1.39
CA VAL A 16 8.05 -19.19 0.49
C VAL A 16 7.39 -20.52 0.85
N THR A 17 7.94 -21.28 1.80
CA THR A 17 7.52 -22.65 2.10
C THR A 17 7.55 -22.96 3.60
N THR A 18 6.56 -23.72 4.08
CA THR A 18 6.76 -24.64 5.22
C THR A 18 6.95 -26.06 4.72
N GLU A 19 7.18 -27.02 5.63
CA GLU A 19 7.29 -28.46 5.31
C GLU A 19 6.08 -29.03 4.53
N THR A 20 4.94 -28.31 4.45
CA THR A 20 3.69 -28.84 3.87
C THR A 20 2.84 -27.88 3.01
N SER A 21 3.14 -26.57 2.86
CA SER A 21 2.33 -25.66 2.02
C SER A 21 3.05 -24.36 1.60
N TYR A 22 2.58 -23.75 0.49
CA TYR A 22 2.99 -22.41 0.04
C TYR A 22 2.19 -21.33 0.78
N LYS A 23 2.88 -20.30 1.29
CA LYS A 23 2.25 -19.21 2.07
C LYS A 23 2.04 -17.92 1.29
N LYS A 24 2.62 -17.80 0.09
CA LYS A 24 2.67 -16.55 -0.67
C LYS A 24 2.26 -16.77 -2.12
N GLU A 25 1.46 -15.87 -2.66
CA GLU A 25 1.25 -15.73 -4.10
C GLU A 25 2.25 -14.76 -4.71
N PHE A 26 2.64 -15.04 -5.95
CA PHE A 26 3.48 -14.18 -6.75
C PHE A 26 2.77 -13.87 -8.05
N THR A 27 2.61 -12.57 -8.34
CA THR A 27 1.95 -12.09 -9.55
C THR A 27 2.89 -11.21 -10.36
N LEU A 28 2.97 -11.40 -11.67
CA LEU A 28 3.69 -10.54 -12.62
C LEU A 28 2.67 -9.74 -13.42
N ILE A 29 2.73 -8.41 -13.29
CA ILE A 29 1.96 -7.47 -14.10
C ILE A 29 2.91 -6.68 -14.98
N VAL A 30 2.55 -6.54 -16.25
CA VAL A 30 3.30 -5.76 -17.24
C VAL A 30 2.36 -4.76 -17.87
N HIS A 31 2.86 -3.55 -18.12
CA HIS A 31 2.09 -2.48 -18.74
C HIS A 31 2.96 -1.67 -19.69
N ASP A 32 2.30 -0.96 -20.59
CA ASP A 32 2.90 0.03 -21.46
C ASP A 32 2.10 1.35 -21.43
N SER A 33 2.23 2.16 -22.49
CA SER A 33 1.49 3.41 -22.64
C SER A 33 -0.02 3.28 -22.88
N LYS A 34 -0.52 2.07 -23.17
CA LYS A 34 -1.89 1.80 -23.62
C LYS A 34 -2.59 0.68 -22.83
N GLU A 35 -1.87 -0.34 -22.42
CA GLU A 35 -2.43 -1.55 -21.81
C GLU A 35 -1.71 -1.95 -20.51
N SER A 36 -2.40 -2.73 -19.67
CA SER A 36 -1.87 -3.35 -18.45
C SER A 36 -2.44 -4.75 -18.32
N HIS A 37 -1.56 -5.75 -18.19
CA HIS A 37 -1.90 -7.16 -18.22
C HIS A 37 -1.25 -7.92 -17.06
N VAL A 38 -2.03 -8.82 -16.46
CA VAL A 38 -1.50 -9.85 -15.55
C VAL A 38 -0.98 -11.00 -16.41
N LEU A 39 0.34 -11.20 -16.45
CA LEU A 39 0.97 -12.22 -17.30
C LEU A 39 1.13 -13.57 -16.60
N LEU A 40 1.28 -13.56 -15.27
CA LEU A 40 1.53 -14.75 -14.48
C LEU A 40 1.04 -14.53 -13.05
N SER A 41 0.35 -15.50 -12.47
CA SER A 41 0.11 -15.56 -11.02
C SER A 41 0.28 -17.00 -10.55
N SER A 42 1.01 -17.22 -9.45
CA SER A 42 1.28 -18.55 -8.94
C SER A 42 1.60 -18.54 -7.45
N TYR A 43 1.04 -19.51 -6.72
CA TYR A 43 1.44 -19.84 -5.34
C TYR A 43 2.70 -20.71 -5.29
N ASN A 44 3.01 -21.44 -6.37
CA ASN A 44 4.21 -22.24 -6.46
C ASN A 44 5.40 -21.33 -6.89
N PRO A 45 6.39 -21.09 -6.01
CA PRO A 45 7.51 -20.21 -6.29
C PRO A 45 8.42 -20.78 -7.37
N ILE A 46 8.59 -22.10 -7.47
CA ILE A 46 9.42 -22.74 -8.50
C ILE A 46 8.80 -22.49 -9.87
N LEU A 47 7.50 -22.79 -10.01
CA LEU A 47 6.77 -22.53 -11.24
C LEU A 47 6.79 -21.03 -11.60
N PHE A 48 6.65 -20.15 -10.61
CA PHE A 48 6.72 -18.72 -10.84
C PHE A 48 8.10 -18.31 -11.38
N ILE A 49 9.20 -18.76 -10.75
CA ILE A 49 10.57 -18.43 -11.18
C ILE A 49 10.83 -18.86 -12.61
N GLU A 50 10.52 -20.11 -12.95
CA GLU A 50 10.75 -20.66 -14.30
C GLU A 50 9.98 -19.87 -15.37
N ARG A 51 8.69 -19.61 -15.11
CA ARG A 51 7.83 -18.86 -16.04
C ARG A 51 8.23 -17.39 -16.13
N PHE A 52 8.57 -16.77 -15.00
CA PHE A 52 9.02 -15.39 -14.93
C PHE A 52 10.27 -15.17 -15.79
N GLN A 53 11.29 -16.01 -15.64
CA GLN A 53 12.54 -15.89 -16.39
C GLN A 53 12.32 -16.01 -17.90
N SER A 54 11.48 -16.96 -18.31
CA SER A 54 11.09 -17.15 -19.70
C SER A 54 10.32 -15.95 -20.27
N LEU A 55 9.29 -15.49 -19.55
CA LEU A 55 8.43 -14.37 -19.97
C LEU A 55 9.22 -13.07 -20.07
N VAL A 56 9.96 -12.71 -19.02
CA VAL A 56 10.73 -11.45 -18.97
C VAL A 56 11.77 -11.40 -20.10
N SER A 57 12.42 -12.52 -20.42
CA SER A 57 13.39 -12.59 -21.51
C SER A 57 12.75 -12.44 -22.89
N SER A 58 11.44 -12.71 -23.01
CA SER A 58 10.68 -12.59 -24.26
C SER A 58 10.06 -11.20 -24.47
N LEU A 59 10.04 -10.35 -23.45
CA LEU A 59 9.45 -9.01 -23.54
C LEU A 59 10.25 -8.11 -24.49
N THR A 60 9.53 -7.36 -25.33
CA THR A 60 10.13 -6.37 -26.23
C THR A 60 10.24 -5.02 -25.54
N LEU A 61 11.38 -4.37 -25.71
CA LEU A 61 11.64 -3.04 -25.14
C LEU A 61 11.06 -1.96 -26.05
N ILE A 62 10.30 -1.04 -25.47
CA ILE A 62 9.80 0.14 -26.18
C ILE A 62 10.71 1.33 -25.84
N PRO A 63 11.28 2.02 -26.85
CA PRO A 63 12.33 3.03 -26.63
C PRO A 63 11.83 4.36 -26.06
N ASN A 64 10.52 4.65 -26.10
CA ASN A 64 9.94 5.90 -25.61
C ASN A 64 8.65 5.64 -24.82
N LEU A 65 8.63 6.05 -23.55
CA LEU A 65 7.40 6.07 -22.74
C LEU A 65 7.26 7.43 -22.06
N ASP A 66 6.76 8.40 -22.81
CA ASP A 66 6.22 9.60 -22.20
C ASP A 66 4.97 9.28 -21.34
N ASN A 67 4.32 8.14 -21.58
CA ASN A 67 3.04 7.75 -21.00
C ASN A 67 3.10 6.37 -20.36
N THR A 68 2.41 6.17 -19.22
CA THR A 68 2.30 4.87 -18.54
C THR A 68 0.88 4.53 -18.11
N MET A 69 0.47 3.26 -18.23
CA MET A 69 -0.72 2.69 -17.58
C MET A 69 -0.45 2.19 -16.15
N GLY A 70 0.67 2.57 -15.54
CA GLY A 70 1.13 2.03 -14.25
C GLY A 70 0.14 2.13 -13.10
N LEU A 71 -0.67 3.18 -13.05
CA LEU A 71 -1.73 3.31 -12.05
C LEU A 71 -2.81 2.23 -12.21
N LEU A 72 -3.17 1.88 -13.45
CA LEU A 72 -4.08 0.75 -13.71
C LEU A 72 -3.45 -0.56 -13.24
N SER A 73 -2.15 -0.76 -13.42
CA SER A 73 -1.45 -1.96 -12.94
C SER A 73 -1.50 -2.08 -11.42
N ILE A 74 -1.38 -0.97 -10.70
CA ILE A 74 -1.50 -0.95 -9.24
C ILE A 74 -2.94 -1.28 -8.81
N VAL A 75 -3.94 -0.74 -9.51
CA VAL A 75 -5.35 -1.10 -9.27
C VAL A 75 -5.60 -2.59 -9.56
N GLN A 76 -5.01 -3.14 -10.63
CA GLN A 76 -5.08 -4.58 -10.91
C GLN A 76 -4.42 -5.40 -9.80
N ALA A 77 -3.24 -4.98 -9.31
CA ALA A 77 -2.57 -5.62 -8.18
C ALA A 77 -3.45 -5.66 -6.93
N GLN A 78 -4.11 -4.54 -6.61
CA GLN A 78 -5.04 -4.48 -5.49
C GLN A 78 -6.23 -5.41 -5.66
N LYS A 79 -6.81 -5.49 -6.87
CA LYS A 79 -7.94 -6.40 -7.15
C LYS A 79 -7.55 -7.87 -7.06
N MET A 80 -6.31 -8.20 -7.43
CA MET A 80 -5.76 -9.56 -7.28
C MET A 80 -5.39 -9.89 -5.83
N ASN A 81 -5.27 -8.89 -4.96
CA ASN A 81 -4.91 -9.11 -3.57
C ASN A 81 -6.11 -9.60 -2.75
N ILE A 82 -6.12 -10.91 -2.49
CA ILE A 82 -7.12 -11.62 -1.67
C ILE A 82 -6.84 -11.44 -0.15
N GLN A 83 -5.68 -10.91 0.24
CA GLN A 83 -5.17 -10.98 1.62
C GLN A 83 -4.81 -9.62 2.24
N PRO A 84 -4.75 -9.51 3.58
CA PRO A 84 -4.75 -8.23 4.26
C PRO A 84 -3.41 -7.51 4.23
N THR A 85 -2.36 -8.07 3.62
CA THR A 85 -1.12 -7.33 3.34
C THR A 85 -0.50 -7.77 2.01
N ALA A 86 -0.15 -6.83 1.15
CA ALA A 86 0.58 -7.06 -0.10
C ALA A 86 1.71 -6.04 -0.25
N GLN A 87 2.83 -6.48 -0.80
CA GLN A 87 3.91 -5.60 -1.25
C GLN A 87 3.92 -5.59 -2.78
N VAL A 88 3.88 -4.41 -3.36
CA VAL A 88 3.99 -4.17 -4.80
C VAL A 88 5.35 -3.58 -5.08
N TYR A 89 6.11 -4.23 -5.96
CA TYR A 89 7.37 -3.70 -6.45
C TYR A 89 7.17 -3.22 -7.88
N TYR A 90 7.18 -1.90 -8.05
CA TYR A 90 6.90 -1.22 -9.30
C TYR A 90 8.19 -0.63 -9.88
N PHE A 91 8.63 -1.16 -11.02
CA PHE A 91 9.82 -0.66 -11.73
C PHE A 91 9.41 0.37 -12.78
N THR A 92 10.05 1.54 -12.75
CA THR A 92 9.76 2.66 -13.67
C THR A 92 11.01 3.45 -14.02
N ASN A 93 10.87 4.31 -15.03
CA ASN A 93 11.93 5.21 -15.48
C ASN A 93 11.49 6.67 -15.22
N GLN A 94 12.44 7.52 -14.82
CA GLN A 94 12.23 8.97 -14.67
C GLN A 94 11.79 9.66 -15.98
N ALA A 95 12.03 9.04 -17.14
CA ALA A 95 11.55 9.51 -18.44
C ALA A 95 10.02 9.51 -18.59
N VAL A 96 9.27 8.80 -17.74
CA VAL A 96 7.80 8.78 -17.79
C VAL A 96 7.26 10.14 -17.38
N LYS A 97 6.52 10.80 -18.28
CA LYS A 97 5.98 12.17 -18.08
C LYS A 97 4.53 12.20 -17.64
N ASN A 98 3.72 11.24 -18.07
CA ASN A 98 2.28 11.24 -17.82
C ASN A 98 1.77 9.85 -17.41
N VAL A 99 0.83 9.83 -16.48
CA VAL A 99 0.05 8.64 -16.12
C VAL A 99 -1.27 8.68 -16.90
N GLN A 100 -1.57 7.61 -17.63
CA GLN A 100 -2.77 7.48 -18.45
C GLN A 100 -3.94 6.88 -17.66
N ASN A 101 -5.16 7.08 -18.18
CA ASN A 101 -6.41 6.55 -17.64
C ASN A 101 -6.63 6.81 -16.14
N ILE A 102 -6.42 8.06 -15.73
CA ILE A 102 -6.62 8.56 -14.35
C ILE A 102 -8.12 8.68 -14.00
N SER A 103 -9.02 8.00 -14.72
CA SER A 103 -10.45 8.06 -14.42
C SER A 103 -10.67 7.47 -13.02
N ARG A 104 -10.86 8.34 -12.01
CA ARG A 104 -11.34 8.19 -10.59
C ARG A 104 -11.12 6.89 -9.77
N HIS A 105 -10.34 5.91 -10.23
CA HIS A 105 -10.13 4.63 -9.55
C HIS A 105 -8.93 4.64 -8.58
N TRP A 106 -8.30 5.80 -8.35
CA TRP A 106 -7.08 5.92 -7.53
C TRP A 106 -7.35 6.27 -6.06
N ASP A 107 -8.57 6.67 -5.73
CA ASP A 107 -9.00 7.10 -4.39
C ASP A 107 -8.97 5.94 -3.38
N ILE A 108 -8.62 4.75 -3.85
CA ILE A 108 -8.70 3.50 -3.10
C ILE A 108 -7.41 2.72 -3.36
N ILE A 109 -6.25 3.25 -2.95
CA ILE A 109 -5.16 2.35 -2.60
C ILE A 109 -5.41 1.86 -1.18
N GLY A 110 -5.68 0.56 -1.07
CA GLY A 110 -5.92 -0.08 0.21
C GLY A 110 -4.71 0.05 1.12
N ARG A 111 -4.95 0.36 2.40
CA ARG A 111 -3.90 0.44 3.44
C ARG A 111 -3.16 -0.88 3.68
N HIS A 112 -3.75 -1.97 3.20
CA HIS A 112 -3.16 -3.28 3.20
C HIS A 112 -2.10 -3.46 2.10
N MET A 113 -1.83 -2.47 1.26
CA MET A 113 -0.87 -2.59 0.17
C MET A 113 0.25 -1.57 0.33
N GLU A 114 1.50 -2.02 0.28
CA GLU A 114 2.71 -1.20 0.25
C GLU A 114 3.24 -1.14 -1.18
N VAL A 115 3.31 0.05 -1.80
CA VAL A 115 3.75 0.20 -3.19
C VAL A 115 5.14 0.83 -3.25
N ASN A 116 6.14 -0.02 -3.48
CA ASN A 116 7.55 0.34 -3.58
C ASN A 116 7.95 0.63 -5.03
N PHE A 117 8.48 1.81 -5.28
CA PHE A 117 8.88 2.29 -6.60
C PHE A 117 10.39 2.17 -6.79
N PHE A 118 10.82 1.30 -7.69
CA PHE A 118 12.17 1.30 -8.21
C PHE A 118 12.25 2.25 -9.41
N THR A 119 13.04 3.32 -9.29
CA THR A 119 13.19 4.33 -10.35
C THR A 119 14.55 4.21 -11.01
N ILE A 120 14.58 4.09 -12.33
CA ILE A 120 15.81 4.11 -13.10
C ILE A 120 16.04 5.55 -13.57
N ALA A 121 17.24 6.06 -13.29
CA ALA A 121 17.61 7.41 -13.71
C ALA A 121 17.67 7.53 -15.24
N ASP A 122 17.04 8.56 -15.79
CA ASP A 122 17.08 8.85 -17.23
C ASP A 122 18.41 9.53 -17.66
N GLY A 123 19.24 9.92 -16.69
CA GLY A 123 20.52 10.61 -16.90
C GLY A 123 20.39 12.11 -17.19
N VAL A 124 19.17 12.66 -17.13
CA VAL A 124 18.84 14.06 -17.42
C VAL A 124 18.18 14.74 -16.21
N THR A 125 17.27 14.06 -15.51
CA THR A 125 16.59 14.63 -14.35
C THR A 125 17.51 14.70 -13.13
N THR A 126 17.68 15.92 -12.61
CA THR A 126 18.48 16.21 -11.40
C THR A 126 17.72 15.91 -10.10
N GLU A 127 16.41 15.75 -10.17
CA GLU A 127 15.54 15.43 -9.04
C GLU A 127 15.37 13.91 -8.95
N ILE A 128 16.22 13.26 -8.14
CA ILE A 128 16.21 11.79 -7.95
C ILE A 128 14.86 11.25 -7.40
N PHE A 129 14.00 12.15 -6.92
CA PHE A 129 12.70 11.86 -6.31
C PHE A 129 11.49 11.97 -7.25
N ALA A 130 11.69 12.35 -8.51
CA ALA A 130 10.57 12.68 -9.38
C ALA A 130 9.79 11.44 -9.82
N LEU A 131 8.70 11.14 -9.10
CA LEU A 131 7.60 10.34 -9.60
C LEU A 131 6.53 11.28 -10.18
N GLN A 132 5.74 10.77 -11.11
CA GLN A 132 4.54 11.49 -11.51
C GLN A 132 3.61 11.65 -10.31
N LYS A 133 2.95 12.82 -10.22
CA LYS A 133 2.19 13.24 -9.03
C LYS A 133 1.28 12.15 -8.48
N GLN A 134 0.60 11.40 -9.35
CA GLN A 134 -0.32 10.33 -8.99
C GLN A 134 0.42 9.13 -8.37
N LEU A 135 1.56 8.72 -8.93
CA LEU A 135 2.37 7.61 -8.41
C LEU A 135 3.04 7.98 -7.07
N GLU A 136 3.47 9.24 -6.91
CA GLU A 136 3.98 9.73 -5.63
C GLU A 136 2.90 9.71 -4.55
N LEU A 137 1.66 10.08 -4.88
CA LEU A 137 0.53 9.95 -3.95
C LEU A 137 0.28 8.50 -3.55
N VAL A 138 0.32 7.58 -4.51
CA VAL A 138 0.22 6.14 -4.22
C VAL A 138 1.36 5.68 -3.31
N GLN A 139 2.61 6.08 -3.58
CA GLN A 139 3.76 5.79 -2.74
C GLN A 139 3.54 6.25 -1.31
N LYS A 140 3.16 7.51 -1.10
CA LYS A 140 2.93 8.06 0.24
C LYS A 140 1.75 7.38 0.95
N MET A 141 0.59 7.25 0.31
CA MET A 141 -0.60 6.63 0.93
C MET A 141 -0.40 5.16 1.28
N SER A 142 0.41 4.43 0.52
CA SER A 142 0.77 3.03 0.79
C SER A 142 1.92 2.88 1.79
N ASN A 143 2.48 3.99 2.30
CA ASN A 143 3.75 4.03 3.05
C ASN A 143 4.92 3.35 2.31
N GLY A 144 4.81 3.24 0.98
CA GLY A 144 5.78 2.61 0.11
C GLY A 144 7.09 3.37 0.03
N ARG A 145 8.07 2.78 -0.65
CA ARG A 145 9.42 3.34 -0.79
C ARG A 145 9.64 3.93 -2.18
N LEU A 146 10.58 4.87 -2.25
CA LEU A 146 11.27 5.19 -3.49
C LEU A 146 12.67 4.58 -3.42
N ILE A 147 13.07 3.85 -4.46
CA ILE A 147 14.39 3.22 -4.56
C ILE A 147 14.99 3.61 -5.91
N PRO A 148 15.81 4.68 -5.97
CA PRO A 148 16.53 4.98 -7.19
C PRO A 148 17.58 3.90 -7.45
N LEU A 149 17.64 3.45 -8.69
CA LEU A 149 18.64 2.54 -9.21
C LEU A 149 19.59 3.33 -10.10
N GLY A 150 20.86 3.38 -9.70
CA GLY A 150 21.95 3.89 -10.53
C GLY A 150 22.38 2.90 -11.62
N LYS A 151 23.38 3.33 -12.39
CA LYS A 151 24.00 2.51 -13.46
C LYS A 151 25.01 1.48 -12.90
N THR A 152 25.27 1.50 -11.60
CA THR A 152 26.33 0.74 -10.93
C THR A 152 25.80 -0.50 -10.20
N GLU A 153 24.49 -0.63 -10.13
CA GLU A 153 23.77 -1.63 -9.37
C GLU A 153 23.77 -2.96 -10.14
N ASN A 154 24.85 -3.72 -9.94
CA ASN A 154 25.03 -5.03 -10.56
C ASN A 154 24.20 -6.13 -9.87
N THR A 155 23.59 -5.83 -8.72
CA THR A 155 22.73 -6.73 -7.94
C THR A 155 21.59 -5.95 -7.30
N LEU A 156 20.43 -6.58 -7.16
CA LEU A 156 19.24 -6.06 -6.48
C LEU A 156 18.95 -6.81 -5.18
N TYR A 157 19.50 -8.00 -4.98
CA TYR A 157 19.26 -8.84 -3.80
C TYR A 157 19.44 -8.10 -2.46
N PRO A 158 20.53 -7.34 -2.20
CA PRO A 158 20.70 -6.64 -0.93
C PRO A 158 19.59 -5.63 -0.66
N LEU A 159 19.14 -4.91 -1.69
CA LEU A 159 18.05 -3.95 -1.57
C LEU A 159 16.77 -4.66 -1.09
N PHE A 160 16.43 -5.78 -1.72
CA PHE A 160 15.25 -6.55 -1.30
C PHE A 160 15.41 -7.15 0.10
N ALA A 161 16.61 -7.63 0.46
CA ALA A 161 16.89 -8.19 1.78
C ALA A 161 16.67 -7.17 2.90
N ASP A 162 17.11 -5.93 2.69
CA ASP A 162 16.95 -4.85 3.66
C ASP A 162 15.49 -4.37 3.76
N MET A 163 14.74 -4.41 2.65
CA MET A 163 13.41 -3.80 2.58
C MET A 163 12.25 -4.75 2.89
N MET A 164 12.32 -6.02 2.47
CA MET A 164 11.18 -6.94 2.51
C MET A 164 10.61 -7.17 3.92
N GLY A 165 11.45 -7.08 4.95
CA GLY A 165 11.06 -7.31 6.34
C GLY A 165 10.67 -6.07 7.14
N VAL A 166 10.83 -4.84 6.61
CA VAL A 166 10.65 -3.58 7.36
C VAL A 166 9.47 -2.75 6.84
N THR A 167 8.24 -3.16 7.12
CA THR A 167 7.02 -2.46 6.64
C THR A 167 6.58 -1.30 7.52
N THR A 168 7.15 -1.15 8.71
CA THR A 168 6.77 -0.09 9.65
C THR A 168 7.53 1.19 9.34
N LEU A 169 6.81 2.27 9.00
CA LEU A 169 7.38 3.60 8.76
C LEU A 169 7.32 4.46 10.03
N THR A 170 8.50 4.87 10.52
CA THR A 170 8.64 5.69 11.73
C THR A 170 9.24 7.06 11.46
N THR A 171 9.82 7.29 10.29
CA THR A 171 10.32 8.61 9.89
C THR A 171 10.25 8.71 8.38
N ASP A 172 9.72 9.80 7.85
CA ASP A 172 9.71 10.09 6.41
C ASP A 172 9.73 11.61 6.19
N ASN A 173 10.93 12.13 5.96
CA ASN A 173 11.11 13.55 5.63
C ASN A 173 11.93 13.68 4.35
N GLU A 174 11.58 14.70 3.59
CA GLU A 174 12.21 15.11 2.35
C GLU A 174 12.53 16.60 2.43
N GLN A 175 13.54 17.04 1.69
CA GLN A 175 13.92 18.43 1.57
C GLN A 175 14.32 18.72 0.13
N TYR A 176 13.70 19.74 -0.46
CA TYR A 176 13.91 20.10 -1.87
C TYR A 176 15.36 20.46 -2.18
N ASN A 177 16.02 21.15 -1.27
CA ASN A 177 17.42 21.53 -1.40
C ASN A 177 18.17 21.15 -0.13
N CYS A 178 18.99 20.12 -0.21
CA CYS A 178 19.93 19.76 0.85
C CYS A 178 21.37 19.66 0.34
N HIS A 179 21.70 20.46 -0.68
CA HIS A 179 23.07 20.64 -1.15
C HIS A 179 23.69 21.92 -0.57
N ASP A 180 22.87 22.95 -0.30
CA ASP A 180 23.31 24.20 0.32
C ASP A 180 23.47 24.08 1.83
N ALA A 181 22.59 23.32 2.47
CA ALA A 181 22.61 23.01 3.90
C ALA A 181 22.18 21.55 4.12
N PRO A 182 22.71 20.86 5.14
CA PRO A 182 22.28 19.50 5.43
C PRO A 182 20.80 19.46 5.84
N LEU A 183 20.10 18.41 5.42
CA LEU A 183 18.80 18.05 5.99
C LEU A 183 19.05 17.45 7.37
N GLU A 184 18.50 18.06 8.42
CA GLU A 184 18.59 17.56 9.80
C GLU A 184 17.20 17.22 10.34
N ILE A 185 17.01 15.99 10.80
CA ILE A 185 15.73 15.49 11.32
C ILE A 185 15.89 14.59 12.54
N ASN A 186 14.79 14.37 13.24
CA ASN A 186 14.68 13.30 14.22
C ASN A 186 14.29 11.99 13.51
N GLY A 187 15.08 10.94 13.71
CA GLY A 187 14.76 9.55 13.40
C GLY A 187 14.22 8.83 14.62
N TYR A 188 13.11 8.12 14.47
CA TYR A 188 12.41 7.45 15.55
C TYR A 188 12.66 5.93 15.49
N LEU A 189 13.31 5.38 16.52
CA LEU A 189 13.71 3.99 16.60
C LEU A 189 13.05 3.32 17.81
N GLU A 190 12.08 2.44 17.57
CA GLU A 190 11.33 1.73 18.62
C GLU A 190 12.16 0.76 19.46
N ASP A 191 11.91 0.76 20.76
CA ASP A 191 12.31 -0.30 21.68
C ASP A 191 11.51 -1.57 21.35
N GLY A 192 12.22 -2.68 21.14
CA GLY A 192 11.60 -3.95 20.71
C GLY A 192 11.54 -4.17 19.20
N ALA A 193 12.02 -3.24 18.38
CA ALA A 193 12.27 -3.52 16.96
C ALA A 193 13.38 -4.58 16.81
N GLU A 194 13.15 -5.58 15.95
CA GLU A 194 14.14 -6.63 15.64
C GLU A 194 15.35 -6.03 14.90
N TYR A 195 15.08 -5.16 13.93
CA TYR A 195 16.08 -4.34 13.27
C TYR A 195 15.42 -3.12 12.61
N SER A 196 16.25 -2.15 12.26
CA SER A 196 15.84 -0.89 11.63
C SER A 196 16.69 -0.60 10.40
N VAL A 197 16.07 -0.04 9.37
CA VAL A 197 16.71 0.39 8.14
C VAL A 197 16.51 1.89 8.00
N ILE A 198 17.62 2.61 7.94
CA ILE A 198 17.66 4.05 7.66
C ILE A 198 18.04 4.19 6.19
N GLN A 199 17.10 4.64 5.37
CA GLN A 199 17.33 4.87 3.96
C GLN A 199 17.56 6.36 3.74
N VAL A 200 18.72 6.70 3.16
CA VAL A 200 19.04 8.05 2.73
C VAL A 200 19.14 8.05 1.21
N ILE A 201 18.41 8.95 0.58
CA ILE A 201 18.39 9.11 -0.86
C ILE A 201 18.86 10.53 -1.18
N GLY A 202 19.68 10.68 -2.23
CA GLY A 202 20.15 11.98 -2.68
C GLY A 202 21.23 11.87 -3.75
N THR A 203 21.41 12.93 -4.54
CA THR A 203 22.40 12.94 -5.63
C THR A 203 23.79 13.18 -5.09
N GLY A 204 24.68 12.20 -5.20
CA GLY A 204 26.06 12.34 -4.73
C GLY A 204 26.14 12.68 -3.25
N LEU A 205 25.64 11.78 -2.40
CA LEU A 205 25.72 11.92 -0.94
C LEU A 205 27.15 12.29 -0.50
N LYS A 206 27.30 13.45 0.12
CA LYS A 206 28.58 13.97 0.65
C LYS A 206 28.81 13.50 2.08
N THR A 207 27.82 13.74 2.93
CA THR A 207 27.86 13.37 4.35
C THR A 207 26.54 12.74 4.74
N VAL A 208 26.63 11.64 5.48
CA VAL A 208 25.52 11.02 6.19
C VAL A 208 25.99 10.83 7.62
N SER A 209 25.25 11.36 8.58
CA SER A 209 25.57 11.19 9.99
C SER A 209 24.32 10.87 10.80
N MET A 210 24.56 10.12 11.86
CA MET A 210 23.57 9.77 12.85
C MET A 210 24.21 9.95 14.23
N GLN A 211 23.57 10.75 15.07
CA GLN A 211 24.03 11.02 16.43
C GLN A 211 22.86 10.80 17.39
N ASP A 212 23.12 10.14 18.51
CA ASP A 212 22.12 10.03 19.57
C ASP A 212 21.75 11.45 20.03
N SER A 213 20.46 11.70 20.26
CA SER A 213 20.03 12.97 20.85
C SER A 213 20.66 13.23 22.22
N ASN A 214 21.15 12.18 22.90
CA ASN A 214 21.90 12.25 24.16
C ASN A 214 23.43 12.05 24.01
N GLU A 215 23.97 12.06 22.78
CA GLU A 215 25.40 11.90 22.47
C GLU A 215 26.05 10.58 22.95
N SER A 216 25.26 9.53 23.22
CA SER A 216 25.81 8.21 23.53
C SER A 216 26.24 7.50 22.23
N ASN A 217 27.47 6.97 22.20
CA ASN A 217 28.00 6.23 21.03
C ASN A 217 27.52 4.76 20.98
N ILE A 218 26.43 4.43 21.66
CA ILE A 218 25.85 3.08 21.69
C ILE A 218 24.52 3.15 20.96
N PHE A 219 24.36 2.36 19.90
CA PHE A 219 23.08 2.28 19.20
C PHE A 219 22.01 1.71 20.14
N ALA A 220 20.97 2.49 20.38
CA ALA A 220 19.87 2.20 21.31
C ALA A 220 18.54 2.68 20.70
N SER A 221 17.44 2.11 21.16
CA SER A 221 16.10 2.64 20.86
C SER A 221 15.96 4.07 21.38
N GLY A 222 15.16 4.88 20.69
CA GLY A 222 14.92 6.28 21.02
C GLY A 222 14.89 7.19 19.81
N VAL A 223 15.18 8.47 20.06
CA VAL A 223 15.18 9.52 19.03
C VAL A 223 16.61 9.89 18.68
N TRP A 224 16.95 9.77 17.41
CA TRP A 224 18.28 10.03 16.87
C TRP A 224 18.27 11.25 15.95
N LYS A 225 19.33 12.05 15.95
CA LYS A 225 19.54 13.10 14.96
C LYS A 225 20.14 12.51 13.71
N LEU A 226 19.41 12.56 12.61
CA LEU A 226 19.84 12.12 11.29
C LEU A 226 20.17 13.34 10.45
N SER A 227 21.29 13.29 9.73
CA SER A 227 21.72 14.37 8.84
C SER A 227 22.22 13.84 7.51
N ALA A 228 21.84 14.52 6.42
CA ALA A 228 22.30 14.20 5.07
C ALA A 228 22.61 15.48 4.27
N LEU A 229 23.75 15.46 3.56
CA LEU A 229 24.16 16.51 2.62
C LEU A 229 24.46 15.89 1.25
N VAL A 230 23.97 16.51 0.18
CA VAL A 230 24.13 16.01 -1.20
C VAL A 230 25.00 16.95 -2.06
N THR A 231 25.42 16.50 -3.24
CA THR A 231 26.12 17.36 -4.20
C THR A 231 25.17 18.30 -4.94
N SER A 232 23.94 17.87 -5.20
CA SER A 232 22.94 18.67 -5.92
C SER A 232 21.52 18.15 -5.65
N GLY A 233 20.53 19.04 -5.83
CA GLY A 233 19.11 18.69 -5.69
C GLY A 233 18.67 18.49 -4.24
N GLY A 234 17.60 17.69 -4.08
CA GLY A 234 17.01 17.34 -2.80
C GLY A 234 17.52 16.03 -2.21
N CYS A 235 17.03 15.70 -1.03
CA CYS A 235 17.25 14.42 -0.36
C CYS A 235 16.04 14.01 0.46
N GLN A 236 16.00 12.73 0.78
CA GLN A 236 15.00 12.11 1.63
C GLN A 236 15.70 11.21 2.64
N ILE A 237 15.22 11.24 3.88
CA ILE A 237 15.63 10.31 4.92
C ILE A 237 14.37 9.61 5.41
N THR A 238 14.39 8.28 5.39
CA THR A 238 13.33 7.46 5.97
C THR A 238 13.89 6.47 6.97
N VAL A 239 13.12 6.20 8.02
CA VAL A 239 13.42 5.15 9.01
C VAL A 239 12.28 4.15 8.98
N ARG A 240 12.63 2.88 8.76
CA ARG A 240 11.70 1.77 8.79
C ARG A 240 12.18 0.67 9.70
N GLN A 241 11.25 -0.07 10.28
CA GLN A 241 11.57 -1.06 11.30
C GLN A 241 10.83 -2.37 11.06
N LYS A 242 11.43 -3.47 11.50
CA LYS A 242 10.77 -4.75 11.67
C LYS A 242 10.36 -4.89 13.12
N THR A 243 9.07 -4.97 13.38
CA THR A 243 8.48 -5.04 14.72
C THR A 243 7.29 -5.99 14.71
N SER A 244 7.03 -6.61 15.85
CA SER A 244 5.86 -7.47 16.07
C SER A 244 4.59 -6.66 16.35
N ILE A 245 4.71 -5.35 16.54
CA ILE A 245 3.60 -4.44 16.84
C ILE A 245 2.92 -4.02 15.53
N GLY A 246 1.76 -4.61 15.26
CA GLY A 246 0.81 -4.17 14.25
C GLY A 246 -0.08 -3.05 14.79
N MET A 247 -0.45 -2.13 13.90
CA MET A 247 -1.40 -1.07 14.21
C MET A 247 -2.39 -0.89 13.06
N ILE A 248 -3.67 -0.79 13.39
CA ILE A 248 -4.74 -0.41 12.46
C ILE A 248 -5.30 0.93 12.94
N LEU A 249 -5.52 1.84 11.99
CA LEU A 249 -6.10 3.16 12.20
C LEU A 249 -7.31 3.29 11.27
N GLY A 250 -8.42 3.80 11.80
CA GLY A 250 -9.60 4.15 11.03
C GLY A 250 -10.30 5.39 11.58
N PHE A 251 -11.31 5.88 10.87
CA PHE A 251 -12.02 7.11 11.19
C PHE A 251 -13.52 6.92 11.27
N THR A 252 -14.15 7.61 12.21
CA THR A 252 -15.60 7.58 12.40
C THR A 252 -16.13 8.96 12.80
N SER A 253 -17.44 9.16 12.67
CA SER A 253 -18.15 10.36 13.12
C SER A 253 -18.52 10.32 14.61
N SER A 254 -18.39 9.17 15.28
CA SER A 254 -18.82 8.95 16.66
C SER A 254 -17.83 8.06 17.39
N ASP A 255 -17.43 8.46 18.59
CA ASP A 255 -16.56 7.71 19.50
C ASP A 255 -17.16 6.39 20.00
N ASN A 256 -18.49 6.24 19.92
CA ASN A 256 -19.20 5.03 20.29
C ASN A 256 -19.25 4.00 19.16
N ASP A 257 -18.95 4.39 17.92
CA ASP A 257 -18.98 3.47 16.79
C ASP A 257 -17.76 2.55 16.84
N ASP A 258 -17.93 1.32 16.38
CA ASP A 258 -16.83 0.34 16.26
C ASP A 258 -16.54 -0.05 14.80
N ILE A 259 -17.21 0.64 13.88
CA ILE A 259 -16.99 0.55 12.44
C ILE A 259 -16.20 1.79 12.02
N ALA A 260 -15.08 1.57 11.34
CA ALA A 260 -14.18 2.64 10.95
C ALA A 260 -13.95 2.68 9.44
N SER A 261 -13.89 3.88 8.90
CA SER A 261 -13.44 4.18 7.54
C SER A 261 -11.92 4.08 7.48
N THR A 262 -11.36 3.50 6.41
CA THR A 262 -9.90 3.39 6.25
C THR A 262 -9.26 4.68 5.77
N GLN A 263 -10.05 5.60 5.21
CA GLN A 263 -9.65 6.97 4.88
C GLN A 263 -10.35 8.00 5.76
N ILE A 264 -9.81 9.22 5.77
CA ILE A 264 -10.36 10.35 6.52
C ILE A 264 -11.72 10.72 5.92
N ILE A 265 -12.81 10.46 6.66
CA ILE A 265 -14.17 10.69 6.16
C ILE A 265 -14.42 12.17 5.79
N SER A 266 -13.86 13.11 6.57
CA SER A 266 -14.05 14.55 6.37
C SER A 266 -13.47 15.06 5.05
N GLN A 267 -12.62 14.29 4.35
CA GLN A 267 -12.10 14.64 3.03
C GLN A 267 -13.23 14.82 2.00
N ARG A 268 -14.31 14.02 2.11
CA ARG A 268 -15.47 14.04 1.22
C ARG A 268 -16.53 15.06 1.68
N SER A 269 -16.43 15.57 2.91
CA SER A 269 -17.36 16.58 3.44
C SER A 269 -17.19 17.92 2.72
N LEU A 270 -18.31 18.57 2.40
CA LEU A 270 -18.36 19.91 1.78
C LEU A 270 -17.96 21.03 2.75
N SER A 271 -18.19 20.86 4.06
CA SER A 271 -17.82 21.88 5.06
C SER A 271 -16.42 21.63 5.64
N GLY A 272 -15.99 20.37 5.81
CA GLY A 272 -14.69 20.01 6.37
C GLY A 272 -14.48 20.38 7.85
N LEU A 273 -15.47 20.98 8.51
CA LEU A 273 -15.38 21.49 9.89
C LEU A 273 -15.94 20.53 10.93
N HIS A 274 -16.57 19.43 10.50
CA HIS A 274 -17.17 18.49 11.44
C HIS A 274 -16.08 17.68 12.14
N PRO A 275 -16.13 17.58 13.48
CA PRO A 275 -15.21 16.73 14.23
C PRO A 275 -15.43 15.25 13.87
N ILE A 276 -14.34 14.52 13.82
CA ILE A 276 -14.29 13.07 13.61
C ILE A 276 -13.42 12.43 14.71
N TYR A 277 -13.43 11.12 14.81
CA TYR A 277 -12.62 10.38 15.76
C TYR A 277 -11.74 9.39 15.01
N SER A 278 -10.54 9.17 15.52
CA SER A 278 -9.66 8.09 15.08
C SER A 278 -9.83 6.90 16.00
N LEU A 279 -10.13 5.74 15.42
CA LEU A 279 -10.18 4.45 16.10
C LEU A 279 -8.87 3.70 15.84
N LEU A 280 -8.29 3.14 16.90
CA LEU A 280 -7.01 2.45 16.81
C LEU A 280 -7.10 1.05 17.40
N LYS A 281 -6.37 0.13 16.77
CA LYS A 281 -6.10 -1.21 17.29
C LYS A 281 -4.61 -1.46 17.23
N THR A 282 -4.02 -1.89 18.33
CA THR A 282 -2.61 -2.28 18.41
C THR A 282 -2.50 -3.75 18.78
N THR A 283 -1.42 -4.40 18.35
CA THR A 283 -1.03 -5.73 18.86
C THR A 283 0.13 -5.60 19.85
N GLY A 284 0.40 -6.67 20.60
CA GLY A 284 1.59 -6.74 21.45
C GLY A 284 1.50 -5.94 22.76
N GLU A 285 0.29 -5.75 23.29
CA GLU A 285 0.04 -5.06 24.58
C GLU A 285 0.56 -3.62 24.67
N VAL A 286 0.82 -2.98 23.52
CA VAL A 286 1.30 -1.59 23.48
C VAL A 286 0.13 -0.62 23.53
N THR A 287 0.22 0.34 24.46
CA THR A 287 -0.75 1.43 24.60
C THR A 287 -0.27 2.66 23.81
N PRO A 288 -0.97 3.07 22.74
CA PRO A 288 -0.69 4.34 22.08
C PRO A 288 -1.12 5.50 23.00
N THR A 289 -0.32 6.56 23.06
CA THR A 289 -0.50 7.67 24.01
C THR A 289 -0.79 9.01 23.33
N ASN A 290 -0.24 9.24 22.14
CA ASN A 290 -0.42 10.49 21.39
C ASN A 290 -0.75 10.22 19.93
N LEU A 291 -1.70 10.98 19.40
CA LEU A 291 -1.99 11.10 17.98
C LEU A 291 -1.71 12.54 17.55
N GLU A 292 -0.77 12.71 16.63
CA GLU A 292 -0.44 14.00 16.03
C GLU A 292 -0.94 14.04 14.59
N LEU A 293 -1.66 15.09 14.24
CA LEU A 293 -2.05 15.43 12.88
C LEU A 293 -1.09 16.50 12.35
N GLN A 294 -0.51 16.26 11.18
CA GLN A 294 0.44 17.14 10.52
C GLN A 294 -0.02 17.47 9.09
N ILE A 295 0.33 18.67 8.62
CA ILE A 295 0.09 19.14 7.26
C ILE A 295 1.38 18.98 6.45
N VAL A 296 1.27 18.41 5.26
CA VAL A 296 2.41 18.25 4.35
C VAL A 296 2.30 19.23 3.18
N ASN A 297 3.33 20.06 2.99
CA ASN A 297 3.42 20.97 1.85
C ASN A 297 4.34 20.38 0.77
N ARG A 298 3.76 19.59 -0.13
CA ARG A 298 4.50 18.94 -1.22
C ARG A 298 5.11 19.89 -2.23
N LYS A 299 4.52 21.09 -2.44
CA LYS A 299 5.04 22.04 -3.44
C LYS A 299 6.45 22.54 -3.13
N ARG A 300 6.89 22.41 -1.88
CA ARG A 300 8.21 22.83 -1.43
C ARG A 300 9.03 21.68 -0.83
N TYR A 301 8.46 20.48 -0.76
CA TYR A 301 9.03 19.34 -0.05
C TYR A 301 9.48 19.75 1.36
N ASP A 302 8.62 20.52 2.05
CA ASP A 302 8.89 20.97 3.41
C ASP A 302 8.59 19.82 4.39
N GLN A 303 9.29 19.83 5.53
CA GLN A 303 8.98 18.92 6.62
C GLN A 303 7.50 19.06 7.04
N PRO A 304 6.82 17.94 7.40
CA PRO A 304 5.46 17.99 7.91
C PRO A 304 5.34 18.98 9.08
N GLN A 305 4.32 19.84 9.04
CA GLN A 305 4.06 20.83 10.08
C GLN A 305 3.00 20.32 11.03
N SER A 306 3.29 20.31 12.34
CA SER A 306 2.31 19.98 13.38
C SER A 306 1.09 20.89 13.28
N TYR A 307 -0.09 20.28 13.25
CA TYR A 307 -1.37 21.00 13.18
C TYR A 307 -2.18 20.84 14.46
N SER A 308 -2.31 19.61 14.95
CA SER A 308 -2.99 19.34 16.21
C SER A 308 -2.48 18.06 16.86
N ASN A 309 -2.54 18.01 18.19
CA ASN A 309 -2.31 16.79 18.96
C ASN A 309 -3.61 16.38 19.64
N SER A 310 -3.80 15.08 19.79
CA SER A 310 -4.91 14.46 20.50
C SER A 310 -4.38 13.39 21.42
N THR A 311 -4.97 13.33 22.61
CA THR A 311 -4.77 12.18 23.49
C THR A 311 -5.51 10.97 22.93
N ILE A 312 -5.10 9.78 23.36
CA ILE A 312 -5.72 8.52 23.00
C ILE A 312 -6.19 7.85 24.28
N THR A 313 -7.44 7.39 24.28
CA THR A 313 -8.07 6.74 25.42
C THR A 313 -8.40 5.28 25.11
N PRO A 314 -8.28 4.36 26.09
CA PRO A 314 -8.66 2.97 25.92
C PRO A 314 -10.18 2.81 25.84
N ARG A 315 -10.62 1.83 25.06
CA ARG A 315 -12.00 1.36 24.98
C ARG A 315 -12.13 -0.02 25.62
N ASP A 316 -13.36 -0.48 25.85
CA ASP A 316 -13.61 -1.81 26.37
C ASP A 316 -13.17 -2.89 25.37
N ALA A 317 -12.15 -3.66 25.75
CA ALA A 317 -11.56 -4.70 24.94
C ALA A 317 -12.50 -5.90 24.66
N ASN A 318 -13.57 -6.06 25.45
CA ASN A 318 -14.51 -7.17 25.27
C ASN A 318 -15.65 -6.86 24.29
N SER A 319 -15.97 -5.57 24.10
CA SER A 319 -17.09 -5.14 23.25
C SER A 319 -16.66 -4.40 21.99
N CYS A 320 -15.45 -3.83 21.97
CA CYS A 320 -14.95 -3.06 20.83
C CYS A 320 -13.86 -3.80 20.06
N THR A 321 -13.98 -3.82 18.73
CA THR A 321 -12.98 -4.28 17.78
C THR A 321 -11.73 -3.41 17.82
N TYR A 322 -11.92 -2.09 17.93
CA TYR A 322 -10.85 -1.12 18.13
C TYR A 322 -10.66 -0.83 19.62
N ASN A 323 -9.45 -1.06 20.11
CA ASN A 323 -9.15 -0.98 21.56
C ASN A 323 -8.90 0.44 22.05
N PHE A 324 -8.78 1.43 21.15
CA PHE A 324 -8.52 2.82 21.51
C PHE A 324 -9.27 3.80 20.61
N VAL A 325 -9.49 5.01 21.12
CA VAL A 325 -10.09 6.14 20.40
C VAL A 325 -9.40 7.44 20.76
N SER A 326 -9.22 8.32 19.78
CA SER A 326 -8.74 9.68 19.98
C SER A 326 -9.81 10.58 20.59
N GLU A 327 -9.43 11.76 21.06
CA GLU A 327 -10.38 12.88 21.21
C GLU A 327 -10.92 13.31 19.83
N SER A 328 -11.89 14.23 19.82
CA SER A 328 -12.45 14.77 18.58
C SER A 328 -11.39 15.54 17.78
N LEU A 329 -11.21 15.18 16.52
CA LEU A 329 -10.25 15.73 15.58
C LEU A 329 -10.96 16.50 14.47
N VAL A 330 -10.46 17.70 14.12
CA VAL A 330 -10.89 18.42 12.91
C VAL A 330 -9.72 18.42 11.92
N VAL A 331 -9.87 17.65 10.84
CA VAL A 331 -8.83 17.55 9.80
C VAL A 331 -8.95 18.73 8.83
N PRO A 332 -7.90 19.56 8.66
CA PRO A 332 -7.91 20.67 7.73
C PRO A 332 -7.91 20.18 6.29
N LYS A 333 -8.53 20.95 5.39
CA LYS A 333 -8.47 20.69 3.95
C LYS A 333 -7.07 20.98 3.43
N ASN A 334 -6.26 19.93 3.28
CA ASN A 334 -4.95 19.98 2.64
C ASN A 334 -4.76 18.75 1.75
N GLU A 335 -4.04 18.91 0.64
CA GLU A 335 -3.86 17.84 -0.34
C GLU A 335 -3.30 16.56 0.29
N LEU A 336 -2.38 16.70 1.24
CA LEU A 336 -1.77 15.60 1.96
C LEU A 336 -1.65 15.93 3.44
N VAL A 337 -2.18 15.05 4.30
CA VAL A 337 -2.01 15.14 5.75
C VAL A 337 -1.40 13.86 6.27
N THR A 338 -0.74 13.96 7.42
CA THR A 338 -0.12 12.83 8.08
C THR A 338 -0.73 12.66 9.46
N ILE A 339 -1.04 11.42 9.83
CA ILE A 339 -1.37 11.05 11.21
C ILE A 339 -0.19 10.26 11.76
N THR A 340 0.40 10.75 12.83
CA THR A 340 1.50 10.11 13.54
C THR A 340 1.00 9.63 14.88
N VAL A 341 1.10 8.34 15.15
CA VAL A 341 0.70 7.75 16.44
C VAL A 341 1.93 7.27 17.19
N SER A 342 2.07 7.73 18.43
CA SER A 342 3.19 7.37 19.29
C SER A 342 2.72 6.70 20.59
N GLY A 343 3.56 5.84 21.15
CA GLY A 343 3.36 5.18 22.44
C GLY A 343 4.69 5.05 23.16
N PHE A 344 4.65 5.23 24.48
CA PHE A 344 5.83 5.18 25.34
C PHE A 344 5.59 4.22 26.49
N ASP A 345 6.60 3.43 26.83
CA ASP A 345 6.61 2.55 28.00
C ASP A 345 7.86 2.83 28.85
N PHE A 346 7.66 3.11 30.14
CA PHE A 346 8.71 3.57 31.07
C PHE A 346 9.66 4.64 30.50
N GLY A 347 9.12 5.58 29.70
CA GLY A 347 9.87 6.67 29.07
C GLY A 347 10.59 6.31 27.76
N LYS A 348 10.54 5.05 27.33
CA LYS A 348 11.09 4.60 26.05
C LYS A 348 10.03 4.65 24.95
N LEU A 349 10.45 5.00 23.74
CA LEU A 349 9.59 4.95 22.56
C LEU A 349 9.36 3.49 22.16
N VAL A 350 8.12 2.99 22.27
CA VAL A 350 7.75 1.61 21.91
C VAL A 350 6.86 1.55 20.66
N LEU A 351 6.25 2.67 20.30
CA LEU A 351 5.39 2.79 19.12
C LEU A 351 5.57 4.18 18.49
N HIS A 352 5.74 4.22 17.18
CA HIS A 352 5.72 5.38 16.32
C HIS A 352 5.27 4.94 14.91
N ARG A 353 4.10 5.37 14.47
CA ARG A 353 3.53 5.00 13.16
C ARG A 353 3.14 6.25 12.40
N ILE A 354 3.58 6.35 11.15
CA ILE A 354 3.24 7.44 10.24
C ILE A 354 2.21 6.93 9.22
N PHE A 355 1.12 7.66 9.02
CA PHE A 355 0.08 7.35 8.03
C PHE A 355 -0.24 8.58 7.17
N TYR A 356 -0.05 8.48 5.87
CA TYR A 356 -0.37 9.56 4.93
C TYR A 356 -1.78 9.46 4.36
N TYR A 357 -2.55 10.54 4.39
CA TYR A 357 -3.89 10.62 3.80
C TYR A 357 -3.94 11.72 2.76
N TYR A 358 -4.31 11.34 1.55
CA TYR A 358 -4.62 12.29 0.49
C TYR A 358 -6.06 12.80 0.65
N GLN A 359 -6.29 14.08 0.41
CA GLN A 359 -7.65 14.64 0.36
C GLN A 359 -7.97 15.22 -1.01
N HIS A 360 -9.16 14.88 -1.53
CA HIS A 360 -9.70 15.50 -2.73
C HIS A 360 -10.01 16.98 -2.48
N LEU A 361 -9.37 17.84 -3.28
CA LEU A 361 -9.59 19.28 -3.26
C LEU A 361 -9.96 19.78 -4.67
N PRO A 362 -11.20 20.26 -4.89
CA PRO A 362 -12.31 20.33 -3.94
C PRO A 362 -12.84 18.94 -3.55
N ALA A 363 -13.63 18.87 -2.47
CA ALA A 363 -14.30 17.64 -2.08
C ALA A 363 -15.15 17.10 -3.24
N ASP A 364 -15.04 15.81 -3.52
CA ASP A 364 -15.70 15.16 -4.65
C ASP A 364 -16.68 14.09 -4.14
N PRO A 365 -18.00 14.41 -4.06
CA PRO A 365 -19.00 13.44 -3.63
C PRO A 365 -19.19 12.26 -4.59
N SER A 366 -18.76 12.38 -5.85
CA SER A 366 -18.98 11.34 -6.86
C SER A 366 -18.15 10.07 -6.66
N VAL A 367 -17.20 10.10 -5.72
CA VAL A 367 -16.41 8.94 -5.30
C VAL A 367 -17.29 7.88 -4.61
N CYS A 368 -18.42 8.29 -4.03
CA CYS A 368 -19.43 7.36 -3.54
C CYS A 368 -20.21 6.79 -4.72
N HIS A 369 -20.05 5.50 -5.02
CA HIS A 369 -20.65 4.85 -6.19
C HIS A 369 -22.19 4.83 -6.11
N GLY A 370 -22.83 5.81 -6.77
CA GLY A 370 -24.28 6.02 -6.74
C GLY A 370 -24.86 6.42 -5.39
N GLY A 371 -24.00 6.64 -4.38
CA GLY A 371 -24.39 7.01 -3.01
C GLY A 371 -24.44 8.51 -2.78
N GLN A 372 -24.90 8.90 -1.59
CA GLN A 372 -24.89 10.28 -1.12
C GLN A 372 -23.86 10.47 -0.02
N VAL A 373 -23.25 11.64 0.05
CA VAL A 373 -22.30 11.99 1.13
C VAL A 373 -23.06 12.68 2.27
N ASP A 374 -22.85 12.23 3.50
CA ASP A 374 -23.39 12.92 4.68
C ASP A 374 -22.55 14.13 5.12
N GLN A 375 -22.99 14.83 6.17
CA GLN A 375 -22.29 16.03 6.65
C GLN A 375 -20.84 15.79 7.08
N PHE A 376 -20.52 14.58 7.55
CA PHE A 376 -19.17 14.17 7.97
C PHE A 376 -18.31 13.69 6.81
N GLY A 377 -18.90 13.46 5.63
CA GLY A 377 -18.21 12.94 4.46
C GLY A 377 -18.30 11.42 4.30
N GLN A 378 -19.16 10.73 5.05
CA GLN A 378 -19.36 9.29 4.85
C GLN A 378 -20.28 9.02 3.66
N CYS A 379 -19.97 7.98 2.87
CA CYS A 379 -20.87 7.52 1.81
C CYS A 379 -22.04 6.75 2.43
N LYS A 380 -23.27 7.21 2.15
CA LYS A 380 -24.51 6.47 2.39
C LYS A 380 -24.87 5.70 1.12
N CYS A 381 -24.78 4.37 1.22
CA CYS A 381 -24.89 3.50 0.05
C CYS A 381 -26.34 3.29 -0.37
N PRO A 382 -26.59 3.22 -1.70
CA PRO A 382 -27.89 2.85 -2.22
C PRO A 382 -28.20 1.39 -1.91
N GLU A 383 -29.46 1.00 -2.11
CA GLU A 383 -29.90 -0.38 -1.92
C GLU A 383 -29.01 -1.35 -2.72
N ARG A 384 -28.56 -2.43 -2.08
CA ARG A 384 -27.63 -3.45 -2.61
C ARG A 384 -26.16 -3.07 -2.74
N TYR A 385 -25.74 -1.92 -2.21
CA TYR A 385 -24.33 -1.57 -2.13
C TYR A 385 -23.88 -1.36 -0.68
N THR A 386 -22.60 -1.57 -0.42
CA THR A 386 -21.96 -1.44 0.89
C THR A 386 -20.48 -1.02 0.75
N GLY A 387 -19.79 -0.94 1.87
CA GLY A 387 -18.39 -0.52 1.95
C GLY A 387 -18.22 0.99 2.10
N GLU A 388 -16.99 1.43 2.37
CA GLU A 388 -16.65 2.84 2.64
C GLU A 388 -17.09 3.80 1.52
N TYR A 389 -17.15 3.29 0.30
CA TYR A 389 -17.37 4.03 -0.93
C TYR A 389 -18.54 3.51 -1.77
N CYS A 390 -19.31 2.55 -1.25
CA CYS A 390 -20.45 1.95 -1.94
C CYS A 390 -20.11 1.17 -3.23
N TRP A 391 -18.87 0.73 -3.37
CA TRP A 391 -18.45 -0.12 -4.50
C TRP A 391 -18.72 -1.60 -4.25
N ASP A 392 -18.81 -2.02 -2.99
CA ASP A 392 -19.05 -3.42 -2.66
C ASP A 392 -20.52 -3.75 -2.87
N ARG A 393 -20.78 -4.88 -3.55
CA ARG A 393 -22.13 -5.34 -3.85
C ARG A 393 -22.64 -6.24 -2.73
N ILE A 394 -23.91 -6.11 -2.39
CA ILE A 394 -24.62 -7.04 -1.53
C ILE A 394 -25.25 -8.11 -2.43
N CYS A 395 -24.69 -9.31 -2.40
CA CYS A 395 -25.14 -10.42 -3.23
C CYS A 395 -26.43 -11.04 -2.71
N GLN A 396 -27.33 -11.43 -3.62
CA GLN A 396 -28.53 -12.17 -3.29
C GLN A 396 -28.14 -13.54 -2.74
N GLN A 397 -28.56 -13.87 -1.52
CA GLN A 397 -28.30 -15.17 -0.94
C GLN A 397 -28.87 -16.30 -1.83
N PRO A 398 -28.18 -17.44 -2.01
CA PRO A 398 -26.91 -17.87 -1.38
C PRO A 398 -25.62 -17.47 -2.13
N ALA A 399 -25.64 -16.50 -3.05
CA ALA A 399 -24.46 -16.09 -3.79
C ALA A 399 -23.34 -15.56 -2.88
N ILE A 400 -22.09 -15.80 -3.28
CA ILE A 400 -20.91 -15.43 -2.51
C ILE A 400 -20.29 -14.18 -3.13
N TYR A 401 -20.03 -13.15 -2.32
CA TYR A 401 -19.26 -11.99 -2.75
C TYR A 401 -17.81 -12.38 -3.04
N SER A 402 -17.32 -12.04 -4.22
CA SER A 402 -15.96 -12.34 -4.69
C SER A 402 -15.43 -11.18 -5.52
N TYR A 403 -14.45 -10.45 -4.98
CA TYR A 403 -13.69 -9.39 -5.67
C TYR A 403 -14.52 -8.30 -6.35
N GLY A 404 -15.53 -7.74 -5.67
CA GLY A 404 -16.40 -6.71 -6.24
C GLY A 404 -17.53 -7.25 -7.12
N MET A 405 -17.63 -8.58 -7.26
CA MET A 405 -18.67 -9.26 -8.03
C MET A 405 -19.39 -10.29 -7.17
N CYS A 406 -20.60 -10.64 -7.57
CA CYS A 406 -21.34 -11.73 -6.94
C CYS A 406 -21.09 -13.01 -7.74
N SER A 407 -20.50 -14.02 -7.09
CA SER A 407 -20.37 -15.36 -7.66
C SER A 407 -21.71 -16.08 -7.50
N CYS A 408 -22.50 -16.05 -8.57
CA CYS A 408 -23.83 -16.64 -8.59
C CYS A 408 -23.76 -18.16 -8.49
N PHE A 409 -24.74 -18.73 -7.80
CA PHE A 409 -24.94 -20.17 -7.78
C PHE A 409 -25.61 -20.62 -9.10
N PRO A 410 -25.49 -21.92 -9.46
CA PRO A 410 -26.04 -22.42 -10.72
C PRO A 410 -27.52 -22.06 -10.89
N GLY A 411 -27.87 -21.57 -12.07
CA GLY A 411 -29.23 -21.14 -12.39
C GLY A 411 -29.54 -19.68 -12.06
N PHE A 412 -28.60 -18.90 -11.54
CA PHE A 412 -28.80 -17.47 -11.26
C PHE A 412 -27.73 -16.61 -11.93
N TYR A 413 -28.12 -15.40 -12.32
CA TYR A 413 -27.26 -14.41 -12.97
C TYR A 413 -27.73 -12.98 -12.63
N GLY A 414 -27.05 -11.99 -13.18
CA GLY A 414 -27.24 -10.58 -12.83
C GLY A 414 -26.11 -10.08 -11.95
N ASP A 415 -26.03 -8.75 -11.80
CA ASP A 415 -24.94 -8.10 -11.07
C ASP A 415 -24.92 -8.44 -9.58
N PHE A 416 -26.06 -8.86 -9.03
CA PHE A 416 -26.26 -9.27 -7.65
C PHE A 416 -26.78 -10.71 -7.53
N CYS A 417 -26.79 -11.49 -8.62
CA CYS A 417 -27.36 -12.85 -8.69
C CYS A 417 -28.87 -12.90 -8.39
N GLU A 418 -29.60 -11.88 -8.82
CA GLU A 418 -31.01 -11.69 -8.56
C GLU A 418 -31.94 -12.27 -9.63
N ILE A 419 -31.40 -12.68 -10.77
CA ILE A 419 -32.17 -13.17 -11.91
C ILE A 419 -32.02 -14.68 -12.03
N GLU A 420 -33.14 -15.40 -12.04
CA GLU A 420 -33.17 -16.85 -12.25
C GLU A 420 -33.17 -17.18 -13.76
N LEU A 421 -32.33 -18.14 -14.16
CA LEU A 421 -32.30 -18.71 -15.50
C LEU A 421 -33.45 -19.70 -15.64
N HIS A 422 -34.56 -19.25 -16.23
CA HIS A 422 -35.58 -20.17 -16.72
C HIS A 422 -35.11 -20.81 -18.03
N ILE A 423 -34.60 -22.05 -17.95
CA ILE A 423 -34.45 -22.89 -19.13
C ILE A 423 -35.85 -23.40 -19.47
N ASN A 424 -36.49 -22.81 -20.49
CA ASN A 424 -37.66 -23.44 -21.08
C ASN A 424 -37.22 -24.76 -21.72
N ASP A 425 -37.79 -25.88 -21.26
CA ASP A 425 -37.55 -27.27 -21.70
C ASP A 425 -37.84 -27.55 -23.19
N THR A 426 -38.00 -26.54 -24.03
CA THR A 426 -38.37 -26.67 -25.44
C THR A 426 -37.19 -26.63 -26.41
N ALA A 427 -35.94 -26.59 -25.92
CA ALA A 427 -34.76 -26.55 -26.78
C ALA A 427 -33.70 -27.64 -26.51
N VAL A 428 -34.05 -28.73 -25.81
CA VAL A 428 -33.18 -29.93 -25.78
C VAL A 428 -33.74 -30.98 -26.72
N SER A 429 -33.39 -30.86 -27.98
CA SER A 429 -33.35 -32.00 -28.88
C SER A 429 -32.11 -31.87 -29.75
N GLN A 430 -31.25 -32.89 -29.61
CA GLN A 430 -30.09 -33.21 -30.44
C GLN A 430 -28.80 -32.44 -30.13
N VAL A 431 -28.11 -32.88 -29.08
CA VAL A 431 -26.66 -33.10 -29.21
C VAL A 431 -26.36 -34.53 -28.75
N THR A 432 -25.81 -35.29 -29.69
CA THR A 432 -25.41 -36.68 -29.61
C THR A 432 -24.43 -36.97 -28.48
N HIS A 433 -24.69 -38.05 -27.74
CA HIS A 433 -23.76 -38.73 -26.83
C HIS A 433 -22.37 -38.87 -27.43
N ILE A 434 -21.36 -38.37 -26.72
CA ILE A 434 -19.97 -38.85 -26.81
C ILE A 434 -19.70 -39.61 -25.50
N PRO A 435 -19.11 -40.82 -25.51
CA PRO A 435 -18.95 -41.61 -24.29
C PRO A 435 -17.97 -40.96 -23.31
N GLU A 436 -18.36 -40.91 -22.03
CA GLU A 436 -17.49 -40.61 -20.90
C GLU A 436 -16.45 -41.72 -20.73
N GLU A 437 -15.17 -41.35 -20.78
CA GLU A 437 -14.12 -42.13 -20.11
C GLU A 437 -13.96 -41.58 -18.68
N THR A 438 -14.51 -42.33 -17.73
CA THR A 438 -14.27 -42.18 -16.30
C THR A 438 -12.79 -42.38 -15.98
N THR A 439 -12.16 -41.38 -15.36
CA THR A 439 -11.07 -41.63 -14.40
C THR A 439 -11.39 -40.96 -13.08
N THR A 440 -11.27 -41.79 -12.05
CA THR A 440 -11.81 -41.66 -10.71
C THR A 440 -10.94 -40.83 -9.76
N CYS A 441 -11.62 -40.32 -8.74
CA CYS A 441 -11.17 -40.00 -7.39
C CYS A 441 -10.51 -38.63 -7.14
N PHE A 442 -11.28 -37.75 -6.49
CA PHE A 442 -10.76 -36.92 -5.41
C PHE A 442 -11.73 -36.94 -4.23
N SER A 443 -11.31 -37.62 -3.16
CA SER A 443 -11.98 -37.61 -1.86
C SER A 443 -11.72 -36.30 -1.13
N GLN A 444 -12.73 -35.87 -0.38
CA GLN A 444 -12.73 -34.81 0.61
C GLN A 444 -11.42 -34.74 1.43
N GLN A 445 -10.89 -33.53 1.56
CA GLN A 445 -10.30 -33.10 2.82
C GLN A 445 -10.54 -31.61 3.03
N THR A 446 -11.02 -31.32 4.24
CA THR A 446 -11.30 -30.03 4.84
C THR A 446 -10.08 -29.10 4.76
N PHE A 447 -10.25 -27.93 4.13
CA PHE A 447 -9.25 -26.87 4.11
C PHE A 447 -9.56 -25.83 5.18
N SER A 448 -8.66 -25.71 6.16
CA SER A 448 -8.50 -24.52 6.99
C SER A 448 -7.59 -23.56 6.23
N LEU A 449 -8.15 -22.51 5.64
CA LEU A 449 -7.44 -21.51 4.84
C LEU A 449 -6.73 -20.48 5.74
N LEU A 450 -5.43 -20.28 5.49
CA LEU A 450 -4.72 -19.04 5.83
C LEU A 450 -3.83 -18.73 4.61
N VAL A 451 -4.12 -17.66 3.88
CA VAL A 451 -3.50 -17.29 2.60
C VAL A 451 -2.76 -15.96 2.81
N ILE A 452 -1.65 -15.65 2.13
CA ILE A 452 -1.00 -14.31 2.09
C ILE A 452 -0.47 -14.09 0.64
N ILE A 453 -0.46 -12.86 0.10
CA ILE A 453 -0.23 -12.54 -1.32
C ILE A 453 0.82 -11.42 -1.50
N ALA A 454 1.67 -11.49 -2.55
CA ALA A 454 2.59 -10.42 -2.95
C ALA A 454 2.61 -10.22 -4.49
N THR A 455 2.69 -8.98 -4.96
CA THR A 455 2.56 -8.64 -6.40
C THR A 455 3.83 -7.95 -6.93
N PHE A 456 4.28 -8.30 -8.13
CA PHE A 456 5.41 -7.68 -8.84
C PHE A 456 4.93 -6.99 -10.13
N CYS A 457 5.28 -5.72 -10.35
CA CYS A 457 5.06 -4.95 -11.58
C CYS A 457 6.42 -4.63 -12.24
N LEU A 458 6.69 -5.10 -13.45
CA LEU A 458 8.00 -4.91 -14.11
C LEU A 458 7.97 -4.11 -15.40
N TYR A 459 8.91 -3.17 -15.51
CA TYR A 459 9.31 -2.49 -16.74
C TYR A 459 10.83 -2.46 -16.87
N PHE A 460 11.37 -2.75 -18.07
CA PHE A 460 12.80 -2.74 -18.36
C PHE A 460 13.17 -1.59 -19.31
N VAL A 461 14.28 -0.92 -19.01
CA VAL A 461 15.10 -0.20 -20.00
C VAL A 461 16.52 -0.74 -19.84
N LEU A 462 17.06 -1.37 -20.89
CA LEU A 462 18.48 -1.68 -21.00
C LEU A 462 19.18 -0.50 -21.69
N ILE A 463 20.28 -0.04 -21.09
CA ILE A 463 21.40 0.53 -21.85
C ILE A 463 22.43 -0.59 -21.99
#